data_AF-T0XZR1-F1
#
_entry.id   AF-T0XZR1-F1
#
_cell.length_a   1.000
_cell.length_b   1.000
_cell.length_c   1.000
_cell.angle_alpha   90.00
_cell.angle_beta   90.00
_cell.angle_gamma   90.00
#
_symmetry.space_group_name_H-M   'P 1'
#
loop_
_entity.id
_entity.type
_entity.pdbx_description
1 polymer ?
#
loop_
_entity_poly.entity_id
_entity_poly.type
_entity_poly.pdbx_seq_one_letter_code
_entity_poly.pdbx_strand_id
1 'polypeptide(L)'
;DREHFEETRRRIIRSRERLAKGLVSLGFFVLPSAANFLFARHPDRTGRELLEALRERGILVRHFDRPRISDFLRITVGTEEECDRLAETLREILGGAAGPGGGTDVR
;
A
#
# COMPACT_ATOMS: atom_id res chain seq x y z
N ASP A 1 -17.49 7.18 -27.04
CA ASP A 1 -17.56 7.57 -25.61
C ASP A 1 -17.99 6.52 -24.58
N ARG A 2 -18.58 5.36 -24.93
CA ARG A 2 -18.83 4.27 -23.94
C ARG A 2 -17.74 3.19 -23.88
N GLU A 3 -17.12 2.85 -25.02
CA GLU A 3 -16.07 1.83 -25.09
C GLU A 3 -14.78 2.21 -24.34
N HIS A 4 -14.32 3.46 -24.47
CA HIS A 4 -13.14 3.94 -23.73
C HIS A 4 -13.36 3.97 -22.21
N PHE A 5 -14.59 4.22 -21.76
CA PHE A 5 -14.93 4.25 -20.34
C PHE A 5 -14.87 2.84 -19.72
N GLU A 6 -15.39 1.84 -20.43
CA GLU A 6 -15.33 0.43 -20.04
C GLU A 6 -13.91 -0.13 -20.05
N GLU A 7 -13.10 0.19 -21.06
CA GLU A 7 -11.70 -0.25 -21.13
C GLU A 7 -10.83 0.33 -20.01
N THR A 8 -11.00 1.63 -19.73
CA THR A 8 -10.26 2.32 -18.67
C THR A 8 -10.65 1.76 -17.30
N ARG A 9 -11.95 1.51 -17.09
CA ARG A 9 -12.45 0.89 -15.86
C ARG A 9 -11.87 -0.51 -15.64
N ARG A 10 -11.82 -1.34 -16.70
CA ARG A 10 -11.21 -2.68 -16.62
C ARG A 10 -9.72 -2.63 -16.35
N ARG A 11 -8.99 -1.65 -16.91
CA ARG A 11 -7.57 -1.40 -16.60
C ARG A 11 -7.38 -1.09 -15.11
N ILE A 12 -8.11 -0.12 -14.57
CA ILE A 12 -8.02 0.26 -13.15
C ILE A 12 -8.34 -0.93 -12.23
N ILE A 13 -9.39 -1.72 -12.57
CA ILE A 13 -9.74 -2.92 -11.79
C ILE A 13 -8.60 -3.94 -11.77
N ARG A 14 -7.99 -4.22 -12.93
CA ARG A 14 -6.85 -5.15 -13.02
C ARG A 14 -5.63 -4.66 -12.26
N SER A 15 -5.25 -3.39 -12.42
CA SER A 15 -4.11 -2.80 -11.69
C SER A 15 -4.34 -2.83 -10.18
N ARG A 16 -5.56 -2.48 -9.73
CA ARG A 16 -5.96 -2.57 -8.32
C ARG A 16 -5.87 -4.00 -7.79
N GLU A 17 -6.42 -4.98 -8.51
CA GLU A 17 -6.39 -6.38 -8.09
C GLU A 17 -4.97 -6.95 -8.06
N ARG A 18 -4.13 -6.58 -9.02
CA ARG A 18 -2.71 -6.95 -9.05
C ARG A 18 -1.97 -6.37 -7.85
N LEU A 19 -2.15 -5.09 -7.57
CA LEU A 19 -1.54 -4.43 -6.43
C LEU A 19 -2.02 -5.05 -5.11
N ALA A 20 -3.33 -5.26 -4.96
CA ALA A 20 -3.90 -5.91 -3.78
C ALA A 20 -3.31 -7.31 -3.56
N LYS A 21 -3.20 -8.12 -4.61
CA LYS A 21 -2.56 -9.45 -4.54
C LYS A 21 -1.08 -9.35 -4.16
N GLY A 22 -0.33 -8.40 -4.75
CA GLY A 22 1.07 -8.17 -4.42
C GLY A 22 1.27 -7.83 -2.94
N LEU A 23 0.47 -6.90 -2.42
CA LEU A 23 0.47 -6.51 -1.01
C LEU A 23 0.09 -7.68 -0.09
N VAL A 24 -0.96 -8.42 -0.41
CA VAL A 24 -1.38 -9.60 0.38
C VAL A 24 -0.27 -10.67 0.42
N SER A 25 0.41 -10.92 -0.71
CA SER A 25 1.56 -11.84 -0.76
C SER A 25 2.75 -11.38 0.09
N LEU A 26 2.84 -10.09 0.40
CA LEU A 26 3.83 -9.52 1.31
C LEU A 26 3.38 -9.50 2.78
N GLY A 27 2.20 -10.05 3.10
CA GLY A 27 1.67 -10.08 4.47
C GLY A 27 0.81 -8.87 4.85
N PHE A 28 0.49 -7.98 3.91
CA PHE A 28 -0.40 -6.85 4.18
C PHE A 28 -1.87 -7.27 4.25
N PHE A 29 -2.59 -6.65 5.18
CA PHE A 29 -4.05 -6.59 5.15
C PHE A 29 -4.51 -5.46 4.23
N VAL A 30 -5.10 -5.83 3.09
CA VAL A 30 -5.67 -4.89 2.13
C VAL A 30 -7.20 -4.91 2.24
N LEU A 31 -7.81 -3.73 2.39
CA LEU A 31 -9.26 -3.60 2.39
C LEU A 31 -9.81 -3.53 0.96
N PRO A 32 -10.95 -4.19 0.68
CA PRO A 32 -11.61 -4.06 -0.61
C PRO A 32 -12.04 -2.60 -0.83
N SER A 33 -11.67 -2.03 -1.96
CA SER A 33 -12.00 -0.64 -2.32
C SER A 33 -12.61 -0.57 -3.71
N ALA A 34 -13.70 0.18 -3.84
CA ALA A 34 -14.34 0.48 -5.12
C ALA A 34 -13.75 1.73 -5.81
N ALA A 35 -12.80 2.42 -5.18
CA ALA A 35 -12.19 3.65 -5.65
C ALA A 35 -10.79 3.42 -6.26
N ASN A 36 -10.16 4.50 -6.71
CA ASN A 36 -8.77 4.56 -7.21
C ASN A 36 -7.72 4.55 -6.08
N PHE A 37 -8.04 4.01 -4.91
CA PHE A 37 -7.10 3.88 -3.80
C PHE A 37 -7.37 2.59 -3.02
N LEU A 38 -6.33 2.03 -2.41
CA LEU A 38 -6.38 0.89 -1.52
C LEU A 38 -5.96 1.32 -0.12
N PHE A 39 -6.62 0.75 0.88
CA PHE A 39 -6.16 0.83 2.26
C PHE A 39 -5.41 -0.45 2.60
N ALA A 40 -4.13 -0.32 2.95
CA ALA A 40 -3.29 -1.44 3.31
C ALA A 40 -2.61 -1.18 4.65
N ARG A 41 -2.53 -2.21 5.50
CA ARG A 41 -1.74 -2.18 6.74
C ARG A 41 -0.91 -3.44 6.87
N HIS A 42 0.23 -3.35 7.54
CA HIS A 42 1.04 -4.50 7.88
C HIS A 42 0.87 -4.83 9.37
N PRO A 43 0.79 -6.11 9.79
CA PRO A 43 0.68 -6.45 11.21
C PRO A 43 1.96 -6.09 11.99
N ASP A 44 3.13 -6.22 11.39
CA ASP A 44 4.42 -6.04 12.07
C ASP A 44 5.07 -4.65 11.87
N ARG A 45 4.45 -3.78 11.07
CA ARG A 45 4.99 -2.45 10.74
C ARG A 45 3.89 -1.42 10.82
N THR A 46 4.18 -0.29 11.45
CA THR A 46 3.23 0.81 11.59
C THR A 46 3.07 1.56 10.25
N GLY A 47 1.92 2.19 10.05
CA GLY A 47 1.68 3.02 8.87
C GLY A 47 2.67 4.18 8.74
N ARG A 48 3.19 4.67 9.87
CA ARG A 48 4.20 5.74 9.89
C ARG A 48 5.57 5.28 9.39
N GLU A 49 6.07 4.15 9.89
CA GLU A 49 7.37 3.59 9.45
C GLU A 49 7.37 3.33 7.95
N LEU A 50 6.28 2.73 7.44
CA LEU A 50 6.14 2.46 6.02
C LEU A 50 6.01 3.74 5.20
N LEU A 51 5.31 4.77 5.68
CA LEU A 51 5.23 6.07 5.02
C LEU A 51 6.62 6.69 4.87
N GLU A 52 7.40 6.72 5.95
CA GLU A 52 8.75 7.30 5.97
C GLU A 52 9.67 6.53 4.99
N ALA A 53 9.68 5.19 5.07
CA ALA A 53 10.49 4.34 4.19
C ALA A 53 10.10 4.41 2.70
N LEU A 54 8.81 4.58 2.40
CA LEU A 54 8.30 4.81 1.04
C LEU A 54 8.70 6.19 0.52
N ARG A 55 8.61 7.21 1.37
CA ARG A 55 8.97 8.60 1.03
C ARG A 55 10.45 8.72 0.68
N GLU A 56 11.33 8.04 1.40
CA GLU A 56 12.77 8.00 1.10
C GLU A 56 13.09 7.43 -0.29
N ARG A 57 12.24 6.52 -0.79
CA ARG A 57 12.34 5.94 -2.13
C ARG A 57 11.53 6.70 -3.20
N GLY A 58 11.03 7.89 -2.86
CA GLY A 58 10.28 8.75 -3.78
C GLY A 58 8.83 8.32 -4.01
N ILE A 59 8.30 7.39 -3.21
CA ILE A 59 6.91 6.95 -3.31
C ILE A 59 6.04 7.72 -2.32
N LEU A 60 5.10 8.51 -2.84
CA LEU A 60 4.19 9.30 -2.03
C LEU A 60 2.90 8.53 -1.75
N VAL A 61 2.75 8.05 -0.52
CA VAL A 61 1.48 7.51 -0.01
C VAL A 61 0.89 8.45 1.04
N ARG A 62 -0.41 8.32 1.32
CA ARG A 62 -1.05 9.11 2.37
C ARG A 62 -1.34 8.23 3.57
N HIS A 63 -0.86 8.67 4.72
CA HIS A 63 -1.19 8.08 6.02
C HIS A 63 -2.18 8.98 6.74
N PHE A 64 -3.02 8.39 7.59
CA PHE A 64 -3.90 9.14 8.48
C PHE A 64 -3.47 8.89 9.92
N ASP A 65 -2.91 9.92 10.54
CA ASP A 65 -2.55 9.90 11.96
C ASP A 65 -3.80 10.10 12.84
N ARG A 66 -4.68 9.10 12.84
CA ARG A 66 -5.83 9.03 13.75
C ARG A 66 -5.78 7.73 14.53
N PRO A 67 -6.10 7.72 15.84
CA PRO A 67 -5.91 6.56 16.72
C PRO A 67 -6.56 5.24 16.27
N ARG A 68 -7.56 5.27 15.38
CA ARG A 68 -8.27 4.08 14.87
C ARG A 68 -7.78 3.59 13.52
N ILE A 69 -6.98 4.39 12.80
CA ILE A 69 -6.54 4.10 11.42
C ILE A 69 -5.06 4.43 11.19
N SER A 70 -4.30 4.64 12.26
CA SER A 70 -2.86 4.97 12.24
C SER A 70 -1.99 3.87 11.63
N ASP A 71 -2.49 2.65 11.49
CA ASP A 71 -1.72 1.58 10.86
C ASP A 71 -2.01 1.45 9.36
N PHE A 72 -3.02 2.17 8.86
CA PHE A 72 -3.43 2.08 7.47
C PHE A 72 -2.74 3.14 6.61
N LEU A 73 -2.17 2.67 5.51
CA LEU A 73 -1.73 3.46 4.38
C LEU A 73 -2.86 3.55 3.35
N ARG A 74 -3.12 4.77 2.88
CA ARG A 74 -3.92 5.01 1.68
C ARG A 74 -2.99 5.12 0.49
N ILE A 75 -2.98 4.07 -0.31
CA ILE A 75 -2.20 3.94 -1.54
C ILE A 75 -3.11 4.29 -2.71
N THR A 76 -2.72 5.26 -3.53
CA THR A 76 -3.44 5.55 -4.78
C THR A 76 -3.06 4.52 -5.84
N VAL A 77 -4.04 3.94 -6.52
CA VAL A 77 -3.81 3.05 -7.66
C VAL A 77 -3.48 3.90 -8.87
N GLY A 78 -2.24 3.80 -9.32
CA GLY A 78 -1.72 4.47 -10.51
C GLY A 78 -1.66 3.55 -11.72
N THR A 79 -0.59 3.66 -12.52
CA THR A 79 -0.31 2.73 -13.62
C THR A 79 0.16 1.37 -13.11
N GLU A 80 0.21 0.36 -13.99
CA GLU A 80 0.70 -0.98 -13.63
C GLU A 80 2.16 -0.91 -13.14
N GLU A 81 2.99 -0.09 -13.79
CA GLU A 81 4.39 0.09 -13.44
C GLU A 81 4.57 0.80 -12.09
N GLU A 82 3.70 1.76 -11.75
CA GLU A 82 3.68 2.40 -10.43
C GLU A 82 3.29 1.41 -9.33
N CYS A 83 2.30 0.54 -9.61
CA CYS A 83 1.87 -0.50 -8.69
C CYS A 83 2.98 -1.54 -8.45
N ASP A 84 3.67 -1.96 -9.52
CA ASP A 84 4.75 -2.93 -9.43
C ASP A 84 5.96 -2.36 -8.68
N ARG A 85 6.36 -1.11 -8.98
CA ARG A 85 7.42 -0.40 -8.24
C ARG A 85 7.12 -0.27 -6.75
N LEU A 86 5.86 0.03 -6.40
CA LEU A 86 5.43 0.09 -5.01
C LEU A 86 5.54 -1.27 -4.32
N ALA A 87 5.07 -2.34 -4.97
CA ALA A 87 5.13 -3.68 -4.41
C ALA A 87 6.58 -4.17 -4.24
N GLU A 88 7.47 -3.92 -5.21
CA GLU A 88 8.90 -4.21 -5.08
C GLU A 88 9.54 -3.41 -3.95
N THR A 89 9.29 -2.10 -3.89
CA THR A 89 9.79 -1.25 -2.82
C THR A 89 9.36 -1.76 -1.44
N LEU A 90 8.08 -2.13 -1.28
CA LEU A 90 7.59 -2.69 -0.02
C LEU A 90 8.24 -4.05 0.29
N ARG A 91 8.50 -4.88 -0.72
CA ARG A 91 9.26 -6.12 -0.55
C ARG A 91 10.67 -5.85 -0.06
N GLU A 92 11.36 -4.84 -0.59
CA GLU A 92 12.70 -4.45 -0.12
C GLU A 92 12.67 -3.90 1.31
N ILE A 93 11.67 -3.07 1.64
CA ILE A 93 11.49 -2.53 3.00
C ILE A 93 11.28 -3.67 4.00
N LEU A 94 10.45 -4.65 3.65
CA LEU A 94 10.17 -5.79 4.53
C LEU A 94 11.31 -6.82 4.55
N GLY A 95 11.91 -7.11 3.40
CA GLY A 95 13.01 -8.06 3.24
C GLY A 95 14.34 -7.57 3.81
N GLY A 96 14.55 -6.24 3.85
CA GLY A 96 15.67 -5.60 4.54
C GLY A 96 15.45 -5.42 6.04
N ALA A 97 14.24 -5.67 6.55
CA ALA A 97 13.86 -5.39 7.92
C ALA A 97 13.42 -6.65 8.68
N ALA A 98 14.26 -7.69 8.65
CA ALA A 98 14.34 -8.65 9.76
C ALA A 98 15.09 -7.99 10.93
N GLY A 99 14.43 -7.06 11.61
CA GLY A 99 14.93 -6.40 12.81
C GLY A 99 13.76 -6.11 13.75
N PRO A 100 13.77 -6.61 15.00
CA PRO A 100 12.66 -6.48 15.94
C PRO A 100 12.66 -5.05 16.49
N GLY A 101 11.73 -4.23 16.04
CA GLY A 101 11.65 -2.84 16.49
C GLY A 101 10.29 -2.30 16.15
N GLY A 102 9.37 -2.38 17.11
CA GLY A 102 8.00 -1.89 16.98
C GLY A 102 7.14 -2.19 18.22
N GLY A 103 7.77 -2.42 19.37
CA GLY A 103 7.09 -2.45 20.66
C GLY A 103 7.00 -1.03 21.19
N THR A 104 5.88 -0.37 20.97
CA THR A 104 5.55 0.88 21.67
C THR A 104 5.47 0.56 23.16
N ASP A 105 6.47 1.01 23.91
CA ASP A 105 6.45 1.16 25.36
C ASP A 105 5.29 2.10 25.72
N VAL A 106 4.19 1.54 26.23
CA VAL A 106 3.17 2.29 26.97
C VAL A 106 3.29 1.83 28.41
N ARG A 107 3.95 2.67 29.22
CA ARG A 107 3.82 2.68 30.67
C ARG A 107 2.45 3.16 31.09
#